data_AF-A0A1T1AUJ2-F1
#
_entry.id   AF-A0A1T1AUJ2-F1
#
_cell.length_a   1.000
_cell.length_b   1.000
_cell.length_c   1.000
_cell.angle_alpha   90.00
_cell.angle_beta   90.00
_cell.angle_gamma   90.00
#
_symmetry.space_group_name_H-M   'P 1'
#
loop_
_entity.id
_entity.type
_entity.pdbx_description
1 polymer ?
#
loop_
_entity_poly.entity_id
_entity_poly.type
_entity_poly.pdbx_seq_one_letter_code
_entity_poly.pdbx_strand_id
1 'polypeptide(L)'
;MRATLGERFKILLLDAGLTPEDAGKILHVTPRAIRYWISGKVLVPYAAYKLIRIMRLFELPCDGWDGWHMHSGRLWSPEGFSFQPHDANWWHLLVRRADGFGRQYTRAQQLNIALQRLQGPADVSGTPSGVALASPGGGAATSPTAVGGRAA
;
A
#
# COMPACT_ATOMS: atom_id res chain seq x y z
N MET A 1 -0.81 8.58 25.27
CA MET A 1 0.24 9.48 25.80
C MET A 1 0.79 10.28 24.62
N ARG A 2 0.63 11.61 24.56
CA ARG A 2 1.13 12.40 23.41
C ARG A 2 2.64 12.65 23.57
N ALA A 3 3.46 12.02 22.73
CA ALA A 3 4.91 12.28 22.69
C ALA A 3 5.20 13.75 22.32
N THR A 4 6.16 14.37 23.02
CA THR A 4 6.63 15.74 22.72
C THR A 4 7.33 15.78 21.35
N LEU A 5 7.41 16.96 20.72
CA LEU A 5 8.02 17.10 19.39
C LEU A 5 9.50 16.64 19.36
N GLY A 6 10.24 16.89 20.45
CA GLY A 6 11.63 16.44 20.59
C GLY A 6 11.76 14.91 20.63
N GLU A 7 10.81 14.23 21.27
CA GLU A 7 10.77 12.78 21.34
C GLU A 7 10.43 12.14 19.99
N ARG A 8 9.47 12.72 19.25
CA ARG A 8 9.18 12.34 17.86
C ARG A 8 10.40 12.53 16.95
N PHE A 9 11.13 13.62 17.14
CA PHE A 9 12.36 13.87 16.40
C PHE A 9 13.46 12.86 16.73
N LYS A 10 13.58 12.47 18.00
CA LYS A 10 14.50 11.39 18.43
C LYS A 10 14.15 10.07 17.73
N ILE A 11 12.88 9.69 17.71
CA ILE A 11 12.41 8.47 17.03
C ILE A 11 12.73 8.55 15.53
N LEU A 12 12.45 9.69 14.89
CA LEU A 12 12.78 9.90 13.47
C LEU A 12 14.28 9.68 13.17
N LEU A 13 15.17 10.18 14.03
CA LEU A 13 16.61 9.96 13.87
C LEU A 13 17.00 8.48 14.02
N LEU A 14 16.38 7.77 14.97
CA LEU A 14 16.61 6.34 15.17
C LEU A 14 16.12 5.52 13.97
N ASP A 15 14.91 5.81 13.46
CA ASP A 15 14.36 5.16 12.27
C ASP A 15 15.21 5.42 11.02
N ALA A 16 15.80 6.62 10.94
CA ALA A 16 16.73 7.01 9.90
C ALA A 16 18.14 6.42 10.04
N GLY A 17 18.44 5.72 11.15
CA GLY A 17 19.78 5.22 11.48
C GLY A 17 20.81 6.35 11.67
N LEU A 18 20.37 7.53 12.12
CA LEU A 18 21.20 8.72 12.28
C LEU A 18 21.62 8.96 13.72
N THR A 19 22.92 9.17 13.92
CA THR A 19 23.44 9.72 15.18
C THR A 19 23.16 11.23 15.25
N PRO A 20 23.11 11.85 16.44
CA PRO A 20 23.00 13.31 16.59
C PRO A 20 24.12 14.08 15.85
N GLU A 21 25.31 13.48 15.76
CA GLU A 21 26.47 14.01 15.07
C GLU A 21 26.25 14.00 13.54
N ASP A 22 25.74 12.90 12.99
CA ASP A 22 25.46 12.79 11.56
C ASP A 22 24.28 13.66 11.15
N ALA A 23 23.24 13.72 11.98
CA ALA A 23 22.12 14.65 11.80
C ALA A 23 22.59 16.11 11.78
N GLY A 24 23.55 16.47 12.63
CA GLY A 24 24.16 17.80 12.64
C GLY A 24 24.87 18.14 11.33
N LYS A 25 25.62 17.18 10.77
CA LYS A 25 26.28 17.36 9.45
C LYS A 25 25.26 17.55 8.34
N ILE A 26 24.21 16.72 8.29
CA ILE A 26 23.16 16.76 7.27
C ILE A 26 22.40 18.09 7.31
N LEU A 27 22.05 18.54 8.52
CA LEU A 27 21.28 19.76 8.73
C LEU A 27 22.14 21.02 8.78
N HIS A 28 23.47 20.90 8.68
CA HIS A 28 24.45 21.97 8.85
C HIS A 28 24.26 22.76 10.17
N VAL A 29 23.95 22.04 11.26
CA VAL A 29 23.84 22.60 12.62
C VAL A 29 24.77 21.89 13.59
N THR A 30 25.09 22.55 14.70
CA THR A 30 25.95 21.92 15.71
C THR A 30 25.26 20.70 16.36
N PRO A 31 26.00 19.62 16.69
CA PRO A 31 25.44 18.47 17.41
C PRO A 31 24.79 18.85 18.74
N ARG A 32 25.23 19.96 19.35
CA ARG A 32 24.62 20.55 20.55
C ARG A 32 23.16 20.98 20.29
N ALA A 33 22.89 21.63 19.16
CA ALA A 33 21.53 22.06 18.80
C ALA A 33 20.60 20.84 18.65
N ILE A 34 21.07 19.78 17.97
CA ILE A 34 20.35 18.51 17.83
C ILE A 34 19.99 17.92 19.20
N ARG A 35 20.95 17.86 20.13
CA ARG A 35 20.69 17.36 21.50
C ARG A 35 19.69 18.24 22.27
N TYR A 36 19.67 19.54 22.03
CA TYR A 36 18.72 20.46 22.65
C TYR A 36 17.29 20.30 22.11
N TRP A 37 17.17 19.99 20.82
CA TRP A 37 15.89 19.61 20.19
C TRP A 37 15.37 18.28 20.73
N ILE A 38 16.23 17.25 20.80
CA ILE A 38 15.87 15.92 21.33
C ILE A 38 15.41 15.99 22.79
N SER A 39 16.12 16.77 23.63
CA SER A 39 15.75 16.94 25.04
C SER A 39 14.56 17.87 25.27
N GLY A 40 14.02 18.49 24.22
CA GLY A 40 12.90 19.43 24.31
C GLY A 40 13.26 20.78 24.95
N LYS A 41 14.54 21.07 25.19
CA LYS A 41 15.00 22.37 25.71
C LYS A 41 14.73 23.50 24.73
N VAL A 42 14.80 23.20 23.43
CA VAL A 42 14.50 24.12 22.33
C VAL A 42 13.53 23.41 21.39
N LEU A 43 12.55 24.15 20.86
CA LEU A 43 11.61 23.62 19.89
C LEU A 43 12.35 23.14 18.64
N VAL A 44 11.95 21.98 18.12
CA VAL A 44 12.47 21.46 16.85
C VAL A 44 11.96 22.32 15.69
N PRO A 45 12.83 22.93 14.88
CA PRO A 45 12.39 23.64 13.68
C PRO A 45 11.69 22.67 12.72
N TYR A 46 10.50 23.03 12.24
CA TYR A 46 9.72 22.19 11.33
C TYR A 46 10.51 21.84 10.05
N ALA A 47 11.29 22.79 9.51
CA ALA A 47 12.12 22.56 8.34
C ALA A 47 13.16 21.45 8.56
N ALA A 48 13.81 21.39 9.74
CA ALA A 48 14.79 20.36 10.06
C ALA A 48 14.12 18.97 10.17
N TYR A 49 12.95 18.91 10.82
CA TYR A 49 12.15 17.69 10.91
C TYR A 49 11.74 17.18 9.53
N LYS A 50 11.18 18.07 8.69
CA LYS A 50 10.70 17.73 7.35
C LYS A 50 11.84 17.34 6.40
N LEU A 51 12.98 18.03 6.48
CA LEU A 51 14.13 17.74 5.61
C LEU A 51 14.68 16.34 5.85
N ILE A 52 14.78 15.90 7.10
CA ILE A 52 15.20 14.52 7.40
C ILE A 52 14.21 13.51 6.82
N ARG A 53 12.90 13.76 6.92
CA ARG A 53 11.89 12.87 6.33
C ARG A 53 12.01 12.76 4.82
N ILE A 54 12.20 13.88 4.13
CA ILE A 54 12.39 13.89 2.67
C ILE A 54 13.71 13.20 2.29
N MET A 55 14.82 13.55 2.93
CA MET A 55 16.14 12.97 2.63
C MET A 55 16.20 11.45 2.87
N ARG A 56 15.38 10.94 3.78
CA ARG A 56 15.29 9.51 4.09
C ARG A 56 14.09 8.83 3.43
N LEU A 57 13.46 9.50 2.46
CA LEU A 57 12.34 8.99 1.66
C LEU A 57 11.09 8.62 2.48
N PHE A 58 11.01 9.06 3.74
CA PHE A 58 9.84 8.90 4.59
C PHE A 58 8.66 9.78 4.17
N GLU A 59 8.89 10.79 3.31
CA GLU A 59 7.85 11.60 2.68
C GLU A 59 8.27 11.91 1.24
N LEU A 60 7.29 11.91 0.33
CA LEU A 60 7.48 12.21 -1.09
C LEU A 60 6.77 13.55 -1.37
N PRO A 61 7.52 14.67 -1.46
CA PRO A 61 6.94 16.03 -1.43
C PRO A 61 6.42 16.53 -2.78
N CYS A 62 6.28 15.67 -3.78
CA CYS A 62 5.76 16.02 -5.09
C CYS A 62 4.26 15.79 -5.20
N ASP A 63 3.58 16.67 -5.93
CA ASP A 63 2.14 16.58 -6.17
C ASP A 63 1.77 15.21 -6.76
N GLY A 64 0.72 14.59 -6.22
CA GLY A 64 0.29 13.23 -6.56
C GLY A 64 0.86 12.12 -5.67
N TRP A 65 1.78 12.44 -4.75
CA TRP A 65 2.29 11.51 -3.74
C TRP A 65 1.74 11.77 -2.32
N ASP A 66 0.64 12.51 -2.23
CA ASP A 66 0.00 12.80 -0.95
C ASP A 66 -0.42 11.51 -0.22
N GLY A 67 0.03 11.38 1.03
CA GLY A 67 -0.20 10.19 1.86
C GLY A 67 0.71 9.01 1.55
N TRP A 68 1.46 9.04 0.45
CA TRP A 68 2.48 8.04 0.15
C TRP A 68 3.74 8.28 0.97
N HIS A 69 4.34 7.20 1.45
CA HIS A 69 5.59 7.26 2.20
C HIS A 69 6.37 5.96 2.07
N MET A 70 7.71 6.01 2.13
CA MET A 70 8.49 4.78 2.30
C MET A 70 8.72 4.53 3.78
N HIS A 71 8.51 3.30 4.24
CA HIS A 71 8.84 2.88 5.59
C HIS A 71 9.21 1.40 5.60
N SER A 72 10.21 1.02 6.42
CA SER A 72 10.68 -0.36 6.54
C SER A 72 11.08 -1.00 5.19
N GLY A 73 11.67 -0.21 4.28
CA GLY A 73 12.08 -0.67 2.94
C GLY A 73 10.93 -0.94 1.97
N ARG A 74 9.71 -0.50 2.28
CA ARG A 74 8.50 -0.66 1.47
C ARG A 74 7.88 0.70 1.16
N LEU A 75 7.20 0.78 0.02
CA LEU A 75 6.36 1.93 -0.31
C LEU A 75 4.96 1.68 0.24
N TRP A 76 4.43 2.63 0.99
CA TRP A 76 3.08 2.57 1.56
C TRP A 76 2.15 3.51 0.81
N SER A 77 1.00 2.97 0.42
CA SER A 77 -0.10 3.75 -0.13
C SER A 77 -0.92 4.44 0.96
N PRO A 78 -1.65 5.51 0.62
CA PRO A 78 -2.60 6.16 1.52
C PRO A 78 -3.72 5.22 1.99
N GLU A 79 -4.10 4.22 1.20
CA GLU A 79 -5.06 3.19 1.61
C GLU A 79 -4.49 2.09 2.53
N GLY A 80 -3.19 2.13 2.84
CA GLY A 80 -2.55 1.22 3.80
C GLY A 80 -1.99 -0.07 3.21
N PHE A 81 -1.87 -0.19 1.89
CA PHE A 81 -1.16 -1.29 1.25
C PHE A 81 0.34 -1.01 1.13
N SER A 82 1.15 -2.03 1.41
CA SER A 82 2.61 -1.99 1.25
C SER A 82 3.04 -2.64 -0.06
N PHE A 83 3.95 -1.99 -0.78
CA PHE A 83 4.60 -2.52 -1.98
C PHE A 83 6.09 -2.73 -1.71
N GLN A 84 6.58 -3.92 -2.01
CA GLN A 84 8.01 -4.20 -2.05
C GLN A 84 8.60 -3.74 -3.39
N PRO A 85 9.91 -3.42 -3.45
CA PRO A 85 10.54 -3.03 -4.70
C PRO A 85 10.34 -4.05 -5.84
N HIS A 86 10.31 -5.35 -5.53
CA HIS A 86 10.09 -6.38 -6.53
C HIS A 86 8.65 -6.45 -7.05
N ASP A 87 7.66 -5.99 -6.28
CA ASP A 87 6.26 -5.92 -6.74
C ASP A 87 6.13 -4.92 -7.90
N ALA A 88 6.97 -3.88 -7.90
CA ALA A 88 7.02 -2.89 -8.96
C ALA A 88 7.71 -3.39 -10.25
N ASN A 89 8.55 -4.43 -10.18
CA ASN A 89 9.31 -4.93 -11.35
C ASN A 89 8.39 -5.33 -12.52
N TRP A 90 7.19 -5.81 -12.22
CA TRP A 90 6.22 -6.25 -13.23
C TRP A 90 4.97 -5.39 -13.27
N TRP A 91 5.03 -4.17 -12.73
CA TRP A 91 3.91 -3.24 -12.74
C TRP A 91 3.34 -3.04 -14.15
N HIS A 92 4.22 -2.88 -15.14
CA HIS A 92 3.80 -2.74 -16.54
C HIS A 92 3.05 -3.96 -17.08
N LEU A 93 3.44 -5.19 -16.68
CA LEU A 93 2.73 -6.41 -17.06
C LEU A 93 1.37 -6.51 -16.38
N LEU A 94 1.29 -6.09 -15.11
CA LEU A 94 0.03 -6.07 -14.37
C LEU A 94 -0.97 -5.11 -15.03
N VAL A 95 -0.55 -3.88 -15.36
CA VAL A 95 -1.38 -2.90 -16.07
C VAL A 95 -1.83 -3.45 -17.43
N ARG A 96 -0.92 -4.03 -18.23
CA ARG A 96 -1.28 -4.63 -19.53
C ARG A 96 -2.22 -5.81 -19.40
N ARG A 97 -2.06 -6.64 -18.36
CA ARG A 97 -2.94 -7.79 -18.09
C ARG A 97 -4.33 -7.33 -17.66
N ALA A 98 -4.42 -6.29 -16.83
CA ALA A 98 -5.70 -5.70 -16.44
C ALA A 98 -6.45 -5.12 -17.65
N ASP A 99 -5.76 -4.37 -18.52
CA ASP A 99 -6.34 -3.85 -19.75
C ASP A 99 -6.79 -4.98 -20.70
N GLY A 100 -5.94 -6.01 -20.86
CA GLY A 100 -6.28 -7.20 -21.64
C GLY A 100 -7.48 -7.98 -21.09
N PHE A 101 -7.56 -8.12 -19.76
CA PHE A 101 -8.66 -8.81 -19.10
C PHE A 101 -9.99 -8.10 -19.33
N GLY A 102 -10.04 -6.77 -19.24
CA GLY A 102 -11.26 -6.00 -19.52
C GLY A 102 -11.83 -6.32 -20.91
N ARG A 103 -10.97 -6.33 -21.93
CA ARG A 103 -11.37 -6.66 -23.32
C ARG A 103 -11.90 -8.07 -23.45
N GLN A 104 -11.22 -9.05 -22.84
CA GLN A 104 -11.64 -10.45 -22.88
C GLN A 104 -12.95 -10.67 -22.12
N TYR A 105 -13.11 -10.03 -20.95
CA TYR A 105 -14.30 -10.12 -20.13
C TYR A 105 -15.53 -9.58 -20.87
N THR A 106 -15.42 -8.39 -21.49
CA THR A 106 -16.51 -7.83 -22.31
C THR A 106 -16.90 -8.74 -23.46
N ARG A 107 -15.90 -9.31 -24.17
CA ARG A 107 -16.17 -10.24 -25.28
C ARG A 107 -16.87 -11.51 -24.81
N ALA A 108 -16.43 -12.09 -23.69
CA ALA A 108 -17.05 -13.28 -23.09
C ALA A 108 -18.50 -13.00 -22.64
N GLN A 109 -18.74 -11.83 -22.04
CA GLN A 109 -20.08 -11.37 -21.67
C GLN A 109 -21.01 -11.27 -22.88
N GLN A 110 -20.56 -10.65 -23.97
CA GLN A 110 -21.34 -10.52 -25.22
C GLN A 110 -21.67 -11.88 -25.83
N LEU A 111 -20.71 -12.81 -25.85
CA LEU A 111 -20.94 -14.17 -26.35
C LEU A 111 -21.95 -14.92 -25.48
N ASN A 112 -21.83 -14.83 -24.16
CA ASN A 112 -22.79 -15.47 -23.24
C ASN A 112 -24.20 -14.93 -23.44
N ILE A 113 -24.37 -13.62 -23.62
CA ILE A 113 -25.67 -13.00 -23.92
C ILE A 113 -26.20 -13.48 -25.28
N ALA A 114 -25.35 -13.55 -26.31
CA ALA A 114 -25.75 -14.04 -27.63
C ALA A 114 -26.19 -15.51 -27.61
N LEU A 115 -25.45 -16.36 -26.88
CA LEU A 115 -25.81 -17.77 -26.67
C LEU A 115 -27.14 -17.90 -25.92
N GLN A 116 -27.35 -17.12 -24.85
CA GLN A 116 -28.63 -17.12 -24.12
C GLN A 116 -29.81 -16.68 -24.99
N ARG A 117 -29.60 -15.71 -25.88
CA ARG A 117 -30.64 -15.28 -26.84
C ARG A 117 -30.95 -16.36 -27.88
N LEU A 118 -29.93 -17.07 -28.37
CA LEU A 118 -30.11 -18.22 -29.27
C LEU A 118 -30.76 -19.41 -28.56
N GLN A 119 -30.57 -19.55 -27.25
CA GLN A 119 -31.17 -20.59 -26.41
C GLN A 119 -32.55 -20.20 -25.82
N GLY A 120 -33.08 -19.01 -26.12
CA GLY A 120 -34.37 -18.55 -25.61
C GLY A 120 -35.56 -19.29 -26.24
N PRO A 121 -36.71 -19.30 -25.53
CA PRO A 121 -37.00 -20.39 -24.60
C PRO A 121 -37.08 -21.73 -25.34
N ALA A 122 -36.20 -22.67 -25.00
CA ALA A 122 -36.55 -24.07 -25.22
C ALA A 122 -37.84 -24.34 -24.43
N ASP A 123 -38.92 -24.51 -25.19
CA ASP A 123 -40.25 -24.88 -24.74
C ASP A 123 -40.14 -25.92 -23.60
N VAL A 124 -40.61 -25.52 -22.41
CA VAL A 124 -40.66 -26.38 -21.22
C VAL A 124 -41.79 -27.38 -21.44
N SER A 125 -41.50 -28.39 -22.24
CA SER A 125 -42.30 -29.61 -22.40
C SER A 125 -41.33 -30.78 -22.53
N GLY A 126 -40.62 -31.09 -21.45
CA GLY A 126 -39.64 -32.17 -21.43
C GLY A 126 -39.18 -32.50 -20.02
N THR A 127 -39.96 -33.33 -19.35
CA THR A 127 -39.74 -34.10 -18.11
C THR A 127 -38.28 -34.18 -17.61
N PRO A 128 -38.01 -33.92 -16.31
CA PRO A 128 -36.68 -34.06 -15.75
C PRO A 128 -36.31 -35.55 -15.58
N SER A 129 -35.47 -36.07 -16.47
CA SER A 129 -34.70 -37.30 -16.20
C SER A 129 -33.33 -36.91 -15.69
N GLY A 130 -33.09 -37.19 -14.41
CA GLY A 130 -31.87 -36.82 -13.72
C GLY A 130 -30.64 -37.54 -14.27
N VAL A 131 -29.54 -36.80 -14.32
CA VAL A 131 -28.20 -37.36 -14.15
C VAL A 131 -27.41 -36.37 -13.29
N ALA A 132 -27.14 -36.79 -12.06
CA ALA A 132 -26.22 -36.10 -11.17
C ALA A 132 -24.81 -36.16 -11.77
N LEU A 133 -24.16 -35.00 -11.89
CA LEU A 133 -22.72 -34.91 -12.11
C LEU A 133 -22.13 -34.07 -10.98
N ALA A 134 -21.25 -34.75 -10.25
CA ALA A 134 -20.70 -34.37 -8.96
C ALA A 134 -19.92 -33.04 -9.01
N SER A 135 -20.04 -32.28 -7.93
CA SER A 135 -19.12 -31.19 -7.60
C SER A 135 -17.70 -31.73 -7.40
N PRO A 136 -16.67 -31.16 -8.04
CA PRO A 136 -15.31 -31.33 -7.57
C PRO A 136 -15.05 -30.31 -6.45
N GLY A 137 -14.94 -30.84 -5.23
CA GLY A 137 -14.22 -30.32 -4.07
C GLY A 137 -13.98 -28.80 -3.97
N GLY A 138 -14.76 -28.17 -3.10
CA GLY A 138 -14.38 -26.90 -2.49
C GLY A 138 -13.11 -27.07 -1.65
N GLY A 139 -11.98 -26.64 -2.20
CA GLY A 139 -10.78 -26.35 -1.43
C GLY A 139 -11.04 -25.11 -0.57
N ALA A 140 -11.08 -25.28 0.74
CA ALA A 140 -11.25 -24.22 1.71
C ALA A 140 -10.20 -23.12 1.50
N ALA A 141 -10.63 -21.98 0.98
CA ALA A 141 -9.89 -20.73 1.13
C ALA A 141 -10.00 -20.32 2.59
N THR A 142 -8.99 -20.67 3.39
CA THR A 142 -8.78 -20.04 4.69
C THR A 142 -8.37 -18.59 4.44
N SER A 143 -9.32 -17.67 4.59
CA SER A 143 -9.03 -16.25 4.67
C SER A 143 -8.06 -16.00 5.84
N PRO A 144 -6.91 -15.32 5.65
CA PRO A 144 -6.17 -14.81 6.78
C PRO A 144 -6.99 -13.69 7.40
N THR A 145 -7.43 -13.90 8.64
CA THR A 145 -8.05 -12.91 9.51
C THR A 145 -7.20 -11.65 9.55
N ALA A 146 -7.69 -10.57 8.92
CA ALA A 146 -7.14 -9.25 9.05
C ALA A 146 -7.38 -8.74 10.49
N VAL A 147 -6.41 -8.92 11.37
CA VAL A 147 -6.34 -8.16 12.61
C VAL A 147 -5.92 -6.75 12.23
N GLY A 148 -6.91 -5.87 12.11
CA GLY A 148 -6.72 -4.43 11.96
C GLY A 148 -6.05 -3.84 13.19
N GLY A 149 -4.73 -3.73 13.16
CA GLY A 149 -3.96 -2.88 14.08
C GLY A 149 -4.06 -1.42 13.64
N ARG A 150 -4.99 -0.68 14.23
CA ARG A 150 -5.11 0.77 14.10
C ARG A 150 -3.92 1.40 14.83
N ALA A 151 -2.97 1.99 14.09
CA ALA A 151 -1.92 2.81 14.69
C ALA A 151 -2.41 4.26 14.79
N ALA A 152 -2.31 4.80 16.01
CA ALA A 152 -2.64 6.16 16.42
C ALA A 152 -1.43 7.10 16.35
#